data_AF-A0A9N8D540-F1
#
_entry.id   AF-A0A9N8D540-F1
#
_cell.length_a   1.000
_cell.length_b   1.000
_cell.length_c   1.000
_cell.angle_alpha   90.00
_cell.angle_beta   90.00
_cell.angle_gamma   90.00
#
_symmetry.space_group_name_H-M   'P 1'
#
loop_
_entity.id
_entity.type
_entity.pdbx_description
1 polymer ?
#
loop_
_entity_poly.entity_id
_entity_poly.type
_entity_poly.pdbx_seq_one_letter_code
_entity_poly.pdbx_strand_id
1 'polypeptide(L)'
;MSSEASQRMQSEDLGMFMGIGGCCLLFFWMPWIVLDLVFAGGDSECLTQEITEYSISMDLATWLQVQAAIMIVLAGILMVAAIMACFTPIGALLGGCGLCLLTIHPLFSMPWTIVGALMFWGELDPAGTCDRGLTIYMYFNLIIGCFSIFSCCCRDRVRPSTEQTAPHDAPQKTETSPIV
;
A
#
# COMPACT_ATOMS: atom_id res chain seq x y z
N MET A 1 -19.67 -32.15 -8.12
CA MET A 1 -18.30 -32.66 -7.85
C MET A 1 -17.21 -32.00 -8.69
N SER A 2 -17.34 -31.86 -10.03
CA SER A 2 -16.30 -31.18 -10.84
C SER A 2 -16.07 -29.69 -10.47
N SER A 3 -17.14 -28.95 -10.14
CA SER A 3 -17.08 -27.52 -9.79
C SER A 3 -16.27 -27.20 -8.51
N GLU A 4 -16.42 -28.01 -7.46
CA GLU A 4 -15.77 -27.75 -6.16
C GLU A 4 -14.26 -28.00 -6.21
N ALA A 5 -13.81 -28.98 -7.00
CA ALA A 5 -12.39 -29.25 -7.22
C ALA A 5 -11.72 -28.10 -7.99
N SER A 6 -12.41 -27.54 -8.99
CA SER A 6 -11.92 -26.39 -9.76
C SER A 6 -11.79 -25.12 -8.89
N GLN A 7 -12.73 -24.89 -7.97
CA GLN A 7 -12.67 -23.72 -7.08
C GLN A 7 -11.54 -23.80 -6.04
N ARG A 8 -11.25 -25.00 -5.51
CA ARG A 8 -10.14 -25.17 -4.57
C ARG A 8 -8.78 -24.90 -5.21
N MET A 9 -8.56 -25.42 -6.42
CA MET A 9 -7.30 -25.25 -7.12
C MET A 9 -6.99 -23.77 -7.39
N GLN A 10 -8.00 -22.99 -7.79
CA GLN A 10 -7.83 -21.54 -8.03
C GLN A 10 -7.54 -20.74 -6.74
N SER A 11 -8.01 -21.22 -5.58
CA SER A 11 -7.75 -20.56 -4.28
C SER A 11 -6.33 -20.80 -3.76
N GLU A 12 -5.76 -21.99 -3.99
CA GLU A 12 -4.41 -22.35 -3.56
C GLU A 12 -3.36 -21.57 -4.34
N ASP A 13 -3.53 -21.44 -5.66
CA ASP A 13 -2.65 -20.65 -6.51
C ASP A 13 -2.65 -19.17 -6.08
N LEU A 14 -3.82 -18.59 -5.83
CA LEU A 14 -3.95 -17.21 -5.38
C LEU A 14 -3.23 -16.97 -4.04
N GLY A 15 -3.40 -17.89 -3.07
CA GLY A 15 -2.72 -17.81 -1.77
C GLY A 15 -1.20 -17.82 -1.92
N MET A 16 -0.66 -18.69 -2.77
CA MET A 16 0.78 -18.75 -3.06
C MET A 16 1.29 -17.44 -3.68
N PHE A 17 0.58 -16.88 -4.68
CA PHE A 17 0.97 -15.61 -5.29
C PHE A 17 0.92 -14.45 -4.29
N MET A 18 -0.11 -14.39 -3.43
CA MET A 18 -0.22 -13.37 -2.39
C MET A 18 0.89 -13.51 -1.34
N GLY A 19 1.24 -14.74 -0.95
CA GLY A 19 2.34 -15.01 -0.03
C GLY A 19 3.69 -14.57 -0.59
N ILE A 20 4.01 -14.95 -1.83
CA ILE A 20 5.26 -14.54 -2.49
C ILE A 20 5.30 -13.01 -2.66
N GLY A 21 4.21 -12.42 -3.14
CA GLY A 21 4.09 -10.97 -3.30
C GLY A 21 4.26 -10.21 -1.98
N GLY A 22 3.65 -10.71 -0.90
CA GLY A 22 3.80 -10.16 0.45
C GLY A 22 5.24 -10.23 0.96
N CYS A 23 5.89 -11.40 0.84
CA CYS A 23 7.29 -11.57 1.24
C CYS A 23 8.24 -10.64 0.46
N CYS A 24 8.03 -10.49 -0.85
CA CYS A 24 8.82 -9.56 -1.68
C CYS A 24 8.62 -8.10 -1.26
N LEU A 25 7.38 -7.69 -0.97
CA LEU A 25 7.07 -6.35 -0.46
C LEU A 25 7.76 -6.08 0.86
N LEU A 26 7.72 -7.02 1.80
CA LEU A 26 8.40 -6.89 3.09
C LEU A 26 9.90 -6.75 2.96
N PHE A 27 10.52 -7.57 2.10
CA PHE A 27 11.95 -7.49 1.86
C PHE A 27 12.36 -6.11 1.34
N PHE A 28 11.52 -5.50 0.50
CA PHE A 28 11.75 -4.17 -0.03
C PHE A 28 11.46 -3.05 0.99
N TRP A 29 10.47 -3.22 1.88
CA TRP A 29 10.11 -2.23 2.90
C TRP A 29 11.00 -2.27 4.15
N MET A 30 11.58 -3.43 4.48
CA MET A 30 12.40 -3.62 5.67
C MET A 30 13.53 -2.59 5.82
N PRO A 31 14.33 -2.28 4.77
CA PRO A 31 15.35 -1.25 4.87
C PRO A 31 14.80 0.11 5.30
N TRP A 32 13.60 0.48 4.84
CA TRP A 32 12.96 1.74 5.19
C TRP A 32 12.49 1.76 6.64
N ILE A 33 11.83 0.68 7.08
CA ILE A 33 11.39 0.52 8.47
C ILE A 33 12.58 0.60 9.44
N VAL A 34 13.68 -0.07 9.09
CA VAL A 34 14.90 -0.05 9.91
C VAL A 34 15.49 1.35 9.95
N LEU A 35 15.56 2.07 8.83
CA LEU A 35 16.07 3.44 8.81
C LEU A 35 15.20 4.38 9.63
N ASP A 36 13.87 4.32 9.49
CA ASP A 36 12.94 5.11 10.31
C ASP A 36 13.18 4.88 11.80
N LEU A 37 13.30 3.61 12.23
CA LEU A 37 13.55 3.26 13.64
C LEU A 37 14.94 3.68 14.13
N VAL A 38 15.97 3.53 13.29
CA VAL A 38 17.35 3.91 13.65
C VAL A 38 17.47 5.43 13.81
N PHE A 39 16.89 6.20 12.88
CA PHE A 39 16.88 7.66 13.02
C PHE A 39 16.00 8.11 14.17
N ALA A 40 14.81 7.51 14.35
CA ALA A 40 13.93 7.82 15.47
C ALA A 40 14.53 7.52 16.85
N GLY A 41 15.41 6.51 16.95
CA GLY A 41 16.08 6.12 18.19
C GLY A 41 17.43 6.79 18.41
N GLY A 42 17.88 7.64 17.48
CA GLY A 42 19.12 8.40 17.64
C GLY A 42 18.92 9.57 18.58
N ASP A 43 19.75 9.69 19.62
CA ASP A 43 19.76 10.81 20.59
C ASP A 43 20.32 12.12 19.97
N SER A 44 20.00 12.41 18.71
CA SER A 44 20.37 13.69 18.10
C SER A 44 19.40 14.76 18.63
N GLU A 45 19.94 15.78 19.30
CA GLU A 45 19.19 16.95 19.80
C GLU A 45 18.32 17.60 18.71
N CYS A 46 18.68 17.43 17.43
CA CYS A 46 17.90 17.87 16.28
C CYS A 46 16.49 17.25 16.23
N LEU A 47 16.33 15.96 16.55
CA LEU A 47 15.06 15.26 16.36
C LEU A 47 14.02 15.55 17.46
N THR A 48 14.50 15.94 18.64
CA THR A 48 13.69 16.20 19.85
C THR A 48 13.38 17.68 20.05
N GLN A 49 13.86 18.55 19.16
CA GLN A 49 13.60 19.98 19.26
C GLN A 49 12.11 20.24 18.99
N GLU A 50 11.42 20.88 19.94
CA GLU A 50 10.02 21.24 19.78
C GLU A 50 9.85 22.28 18.67
N ILE A 51 8.96 21.99 17.72
CA ILE A 51 8.62 22.87 16.61
C ILE A 51 7.57 23.85 17.11
N THR A 52 7.97 25.11 17.33
CA THR A 52 7.09 26.13 17.90
C THR A 52 6.38 27.00 16.87
N GLU A 53 6.90 27.10 15.62
CA GLU A 53 6.27 27.98 14.61
C GLU A 53 5.02 27.36 13.98
N TYR A 54 4.99 26.04 13.84
CA TYR A 54 3.83 25.32 13.35
C TYR A 54 3.03 24.81 14.54
N SER A 55 1.70 24.83 14.46
CA SER A 55 0.80 24.26 15.48
C SER A 55 0.85 22.71 15.52
N ILE A 56 2.02 22.13 15.31
CA ILE A 56 2.28 20.69 15.26
C ILE A 56 2.91 20.33 16.60
N SER A 57 2.15 19.62 17.44
CA SER A 57 2.59 19.27 18.80
C SER A 57 3.43 17.98 18.86
N MET A 58 4.04 17.57 17.76
CA MET A 58 4.85 16.34 17.68
C MET A 58 6.25 16.68 17.18
N ASP A 59 7.25 16.01 17.72
CA ASP A 59 8.63 16.10 17.28
C ASP A 59 8.90 15.17 16.07
N LEU A 60 10.03 15.39 15.39
CA LEU A 60 10.37 14.61 14.19
C LEU A 60 10.67 13.14 14.54
N ALA A 61 11.21 12.89 15.74
CA ALA A 61 11.40 11.53 16.26
C ALA A 61 10.07 10.76 16.33
N THR A 62 9.03 11.34 16.95
CA THR A 62 7.70 10.70 17.04
C THR A 62 7.11 10.50 15.65
N TRP A 63 7.29 11.46 14.74
CA TRP A 63 6.81 11.32 13.36
C TRP A 63 7.43 10.09 12.65
N LEU A 64 8.75 9.88 12.79
CA LEU A 64 9.45 8.71 12.24
C LEU A 64 8.99 7.40 12.90
N GLN A 65 8.77 7.40 14.22
CA GLN A 65 8.26 6.22 14.94
C GLN A 65 6.86 5.82 14.46
N VAL A 66 5.97 6.80 14.30
CA VAL A 66 4.61 6.56 13.80
C VAL A 66 4.67 6.03 12.37
N GLN A 67 5.54 6.59 11.53
CA GLN A 67 5.73 6.10 10.16
C GLN A 67 6.20 4.64 10.13
N ALA A 68 7.22 4.29 10.91
CA ALA A 68 7.68 2.90 11.05
C ALA A 68 6.57 1.98 11.56
N ALA A 69 5.81 2.42 12.58
CA ALA A 69 4.72 1.65 13.16
C ALA A 69 3.62 1.37 12.13
N ILE A 70 3.22 2.36 11.34
CA ILE A 70 2.23 2.19 10.26
C ILE A 70 2.71 1.13 9.26
N MET A 71 3.97 1.21 8.83
CA MET A 71 4.56 0.26 7.89
C MET A 71 4.61 -1.16 8.46
N ILE A 72 5.01 -1.32 9.73
CA ILE A 72 5.05 -2.60 10.43
C ILE A 72 3.64 -3.20 10.57
N VAL A 73 2.64 -2.38 10.93
CA VAL A 73 1.25 -2.85 11.08
C VAL A 73 0.69 -3.29 9.73
N LEU A 74 0.91 -2.50 8.67
CA LEU A 74 0.45 -2.84 7.32
C LEU A 74 1.11 -4.12 6.80
N ALA A 75 2.43 -4.23 6.98
CA ALA A 75 3.23 -5.44 6.73
C ALA A 75 2.67 -6.67 7.46
N GLY A 76 2.40 -6.53 8.76
CA GLY A 76 1.85 -7.59 9.60
C GLY A 76 0.46 -8.05 9.14
N ILE A 77 -0.43 -7.11 8.83
CA ILE A 77 -1.77 -7.43 8.30
C ILE A 77 -1.67 -8.21 6.99
N LEU A 78 -0.80 -7.79 6.07
CA LEU A 78 -0.61 -8.46 4.79
C LEU A 78 -0.05 -9.87 4.95
N MET A 79 0.89 -10.07 5.88
CA MET A 79 1.40 -11.41 6.19
C MET A 79 0.34 -12.32 6.78
N VAL A 80 -0.42 -11.84 7.76
CA VAL A 80 -1.51 -12.61 8.36
C VAL A 80 -2.55 -12.96 7.30
N ALA A 81 -2.92 -12.00 6.44
CA ALA A 81 -3.85 -12.26 5.34
C ALA A 81 -3.32 -13.32 4.36
N ALA A 82 -2.03 -13.23 3.98
CA ALA A 82 -1.40 -14.20 3.09
C ALA A 82 -1.34 -15.61 3.69
N ILE A 83 -0.96 -15.73 4.97
CA ILE A 83 -0.93 -17.01 5.68
C ILE A 83 -2.35 -17.59 5.74
N MET A 84 -3.34 -16.79 6.15
CA MET A 84 -4.72 -17.23 6.27
C MET A 84 -5.33 -17.64 4.93
N ALA A 85 -4.90 -17.04 3.82
CA ALA A 85 -5.36 -17.38 2.46
C ALA A 85 -4.97 -18.80 2.06
N CYS A 86 -3.88 -19.34 2.58
CA CYS A 86 -3.46 -20.73 2.32
C CYS A 86 -4.35 -21.77 3.03
N PHE A 87 -4.99 -21.40 4.14
CA PHE A 87 -5.72 -22.35 4.99
C PHE A 87 -7.23 -22.17 4.94
N THR A 88 -7.73 -20.98 4.62
CA THR A 88 -9.14 -20.63 4.77
C THR A 88 -9.65 -19.72 3.65
N PRO A 89 -10.91 -19.88 3.21
CA PRO A 89 -11.53 -18.96 2.26
C PRO A 89 -11.70 -17.54 2.84
N ILE A 90 -11.78 -17.41 4.17
CA ILE A 90 -11.79 -16.12 4.87
C ILE A 90 -10.48 -15.37 4.62
N GLY A 91 -9.37 -16.09 4.47
CA GLY A 91 -8.08 -15.52 4.12
C GLY A 91 -8.07 -14.81 2.77
N ALA A 92 -8.82 -15.30 1.78
CA ALA A 92 -8.97 -14.60 0.50
C ALA A 92 -9.73 -13.26 0.65
N LEU A 93 -10.75 -13.23 1.51
CA LEU A 93 -11.46 -11.99 1.85
C LEU A 93 -10.54 -10.98 2.57
N LEU A 94 -9.79 -11.45 3.58
CA LEU A 94 -8.77 -10.66 4.28
C LEU A 94 -7.69 -10.13 3.31
N GLY A 95 -7.27 -10.96 2.36
CA GLY A 95 -6.35 -10.58 1.30
C GLY A 95 -6.90 -9.47 0.42
N GLY A 96 -8.18 -9.55 0.03
CA GLY A 96 -8.87 -8.48 -0.67
C GLY A 96 -8.92 -7.18 0.14
N CYS A 97 -9.25 -7.25 1.44
CA CYS A 97 -9.20 -6.10 2.34
C CYS A 97 -7.79 -5.50 2.46
N GLY A 98 -6.76 -6.34 2.56
CA GLY A 98 -5.36 -5.91 2.58
C GLY A 98 -4.95 -5.20 1.29
N LEU A 99 -5.42 -5.67 0.14
CA LEU A 99 -5.20 -5.00 -1.15
C LEU A 99 -5.89 -3.63 -1.20
N CYS A 100 -7.10 -3.50 -0.66
CA CYS A 100 -7.77 -2.20 -0.51
C CYS A 100 -7.01 -1.26 0.44
N LEU A 101 -6.44 -1.79 1.53
CA LEU A 101 -5.60 -0.98 2.42
C LEU A 101 -4.33 -0.50 1.71
N LEU A 102 -3.73 -1.34 0.86
CA LEU A 102 -2.57 -0.95 0.04
C LEU A 102 -2.89 0.17 -0.95
N THR A 103 -4.12 0.25 -1.48
CA THR A 103 -4.52 1.34 -2.39
C THR A 103 -4.90 2.62 -1.65
N ILE A 104 -5.44 2.50 -0.43
CA ILE A 104 -5.83 3.63 0.42
C ILE A 104 -4.61 4.25 1.11
N HIS A 105 -3.66 3.44 1.56
CA HIS A 105 -2.44 3.87 2.24
C HIS A 105 -1.70 5.04 1.55
N PRO A 106 -1.40 5.03 0.24
CA PRO A 106 -0.70 6.14 -0.41
C PRO A 106 -1.46 7.47 -0.36
N LEU A 107 -2.80 7.46 -0.27
CA LEU A 107 -3.59 8.69 -0.11
C LEU A 107 -3.35 9.37 1.24
N PHE A 108 -3.11 8.58 2.28
CA PHE A 108 -2.78 9.08 3.62
C PHE A 108 -1.28 9.33 3.79
N SER A 109 -0.45 8.49 3.18
CA SER A 109 1.01 8.64 3.23
C SER A 109 1.47 9.96 2.63
N MET A 110 0.77 10.49 1.63
CA MET A 110 1.18 11.73 0.95
C MET A 110 1.13 12.97 1.86
N PRO A 111 -0.03 13.34 2.44
CA PRO A 111 -0.07 14.41 3.43
C PRO A 111 0.88 14.15 4.60
N TRP A 112 1.01 12.90 5.03
CA TRP A 112 1.91 12.53 6.12
C TRP A 112 3.38 12.83 5.80
N THR A 113 3.85 12.46 4.60
CA THR A 113 5.21 12.78 4.11
C THR A 113 5.41 14.28 3.95
N ILE A 114 4.39 15.04 3.52
CA ILE A 114 4.47 16.51 3.47
C ILE A 114 4.65 17.10 4.86
N VAL A 115 3.91 16.61 5.86
CA VAL A 115 4.08 17.07 7.24
C VAL A 115 5.50 16.82 7.73
N GLY A 116 6.05 15.61 7.53
CA GLY A 116 7.45 15.32 7.89
C GLY A 116 8.45 16.19 7.13
N ALA A 117 8.19 16.50 5.87
CA ALA A 117 9.02 17.40 5.06
C ALA A 117 8.99 18.84 5.60
N LEU A 118 7.81 19.37 5.94
CA LEU A 118 7.68 20.70 6.52
C LEU A 118 8.37 20.79 7.88
N MET A 119 8.24 19.76 8.73
CA MET A 119 8.95 19.69 10.00
C MET A 119 10.47 19.71 9.81
N PHE A 120 10.99 18.98 8.82
CA PHE A 120 12.42 18.87 8.58
C PHE A 120 13.01 20.11 7.88
N TRP A 121 12.50 20.49 6.70
CA TRP A 121 13.06 21.61 5.92
C TRP A 121 12.57 22.98 6.38
N GLY A 122 11.44 23.06 7.07
CA GLY A 122 10.93 24.32 7.61
C GLY A 122 11.73 24.80 8.82
N GLU A 123 12.12 23.88 9.71
CA GLU A 123 12.70 24.22 11.02
C GLU A 123 14.12 23.70 11.21
N LEU A 124 14.33 22.40 10.95
CA LEU A 124 15.52 21.67 11.40
C LEU A 124 16.72 21.84 10.47
N ASP A 125 16.49 21.80 9.15
CA ASP A 125 17.53 22.01 8.13
C ASP A 125 18.13 23.44 8.15
N PRO A 126 17.35 24.54 8.23
CA PRO A 126 17.93 25.88 8.30
C PRO A 126 18.70 26.16 9.60
N ALA A 127 18.40 25.43 10.69
CA ALA A 127 19.18 25.48 11.91
C ALA A 127 20.57 24.83 11.77
N GLY A 128 20.78 23.99 10.75
CA GLY A 128 22.06 23.34 10.46
C GLY A 128 22.51 22.35 11.55
N THR A 129 21.59 21.90 12.41
CA THR A 129 21.84 21.05 13.58
C THR A 129 21.77 19.56 13.26
N CYS A 130 21.17 19.18 12.14
CA CYS A 130 20.97 17.80 11.75
C CYS A 130 22.18 17.23 10.96
N ASP A 131 22.47 15.94 11.18
CA ASP A 131 23.51 15.22 10.42
C ASP A 131 23.12 15.07 8.94
N ARG A 132 24.12 15.11 8.06
CA ARG A 132 23.97 15.00 6.61
C ARG A 132 23.28 13.70 6.20
N GLY A 133 23.46 12.63 6.98
CA GLY A 133 22.76 11.36 6.77
C GLY A 133 21.24 11.49 6.86
N LEU A 134 20.74 12.23 7.85
CA LEU A 134 19.31 12.46 8.05
C LEU A 134 18.71 13.34 6.95
N THR A 135 19.43 14.39 6.52
CA THR A 135 19.01 15.24 5.38
C THR A 135 18.84 14.41 4.11
N ILE A 136 19.81 13.54 3.80
CA ILE A 136 19.75 12.67 2.62
C ILE A 136 18.58 11.68 2.76
N TYR A 137 18.40 11.11 3.94
CA TYR A 137 17.29 10.19 4.22
C TYR A 137 15.92 10.84 3.98
N MET A 138 15.69 12.01 4.55
CA MET A 138 14.43 12.75 4.38
C MET A 138 14.17 13.09 2.92
N TYR A 139 15.22 13.47 2.17
CA TYR A 139 15.12 13.67 0.71
C TYR A 139 14.65 12.42 -0.03
N PHE A 140 15.24 11.27 0.25
CA PHE A 140 14.81 10.01 -0.38
C PHE A 140 13.38 9.65 0.00
N ASN A 141 12.99 9.85 1.26
CA ASN A 141 11.65 9.55 1.73
C ASN A 141 10.60 10.41 1.01
N LEU A 142 10.89 11.70 0.78
CA LEU A 142 10.05 12.59 0.00
C LEU A 142 9.91 12.13 -1.46
N ILE A 143 11.04 11.81 -2.12
CA ILE A 143 11.05 11.36 -3.52
C ILE A 143 10.23 10.08 -3.68
N ILE A 144 10.44 9.08 -2.82
CA ILE A 144 9.73 7.81 -2.87
C ILE A 144 8.23 8.01 -2.58
N GLY A 145 7.88 8.86 -1.60
CA GLY A 145 6.51 9.25 -1.31
C GLY A 145 5.81 9.85 -2.53
N CYS A 146 6.49 10.72 -3.28
CA CYS A 146 5.96 11.27 -4.52
C CYS A 146 5.76 10.20 -5.61
N PHE A 147 6.73 9.31 -5.83
CA PHE A 147 6.64 8.24 -6.85
C PHE A 147 5.52 7.22 -6.56
N SER A 148 5.27 6.93 -5.29
CA SER A 148 4.19 6.04 -4.84
C SER A 148 2.82 6.47 -5.39
N ILE A 149 2.53 7.78 -5.40
CA ILE A 149 1.24 8.33 -5.81
C ILE A 149 1.06 8.26 -7.33
N PHE A 150 2.09 8.64 -8.10
CA PHE A 150 2.05 8.59 -9.56
C PHE A 150 1.73 7.17 -10.05
N SER A 151 2.31 6.16 -9.40
CA SER A 151 2.07 4.75 -9.74
C SER A 151 0.62 4.32 -9.48
N CYS A 152 -0.01 4.82 -8.41
CA CYS A 152 -1.41 4.56 -8.10
C CYS A 152 -2.37 5.28 -9.06
N CYS A 153 -2.16 6.57 -9.32
CA CYS A 153 -3.05 7.36 -10.18
C CYS A 153 -2.94 7.02 -11.68
N CYS A 154 -1.79 6.53 -12.15
CA CYS A 154 -1.63 6.16 -13.56
C CYS A 154 -2.25 4.80 -13.92
N ARG A 155 -2.44 3.89 -12.94
CA ARG A 155 -2.92 2.52 -13.21
C ARG A 155 -4.42 2.46 -13.54
N ASP A 156 -5.23 3.36 -12.99
CA ASP A 156 -6.68 3.39 -13.22
C ASP A 156 -7.10 3.87 -14.63
N ARG A 157 -6.19 4.47 -15.41
CA ARG A 157 -6.48 4.87 -16.80
C ARG A 157 -6.40 3.74 -17.82
N VAL A 158 -5.94 2.55 -17.43
CA VAL A 158 -5.80 1.40 -18.34
C VAL A 158 -6.94 0.39 -18.07
N ARG A 159 -8.19 0.82 -18.22
CA ARG A 159 -9.28 -0.14 -18.49
C ARG A 159 -9.43 -0.26 -20.01
N PRO A 160 -9.18 -1.43 -20.60
CA PRO A 160 -9.53 -1.66 -21.99
C PRO A 160 -11.06 -1.73 -22.09
N SER A 161 -11.66 -0.78 -22.80
CA SER A 161 -13.05 -0.87 -23.28
C SER A 161 -13.21 -2.12 -24.15
N THR A 162 -13.48 -3.26 -23.53
CA THR A 162 -13.78 -4.52 -24.23
C THR A 162 -15.20 -5.00 -23.98
N GLU A 163 -16.02 -4.25 -23.24
CA GLU A 163 -17.44 -4.52 -23.08
C GLU A 163 -18.29 -3.60 -23.96
N GLN A 164 -18.02 -3.65 -25.26
CA GLN A 164 -18.95 -3.13 -26.24
C GLN A 164 -18.76 -3.97 -27.50
N THR A 165 -19.41 -5.14 -27.58
CA THR A 165 -20.03 -5.74 -28.78
C THR A 165 -20.49 -7.17 -28.44
N ALA A 166 -21.76 -7.33 -28.08
CA ALA A 166 -22.50 -8.54 -28.42
C ALA A 166 -23.87 -8.10 -28.95
N PRO A 167 -24.05 -8.06 -30.28
CA PRO A 167 -25.32 -7.74 -30.92
C PRO A 167 -26.17 -9.01 -31.05
N HIS A 168 -27.47 -8.84 -30.84
CA HIS A 168 -28.55 -9.51 -31.58
C HIS A 168 -28.47 -11.03 -31.76
N ASP A 169 -29.27 -11.77 -30.98
CA ASP A 169 -29.88 -13.01 -31.48
C ASP A 169 -31.41 -12.87 -31.50
N ALA A 170 -31.95 -13.21 -32.66
CA ALA A 170 -33.29 -12.92 -33.15
C ALA A 170 -34.37 -13.87 -32.59
N PRO A 171 -35.66 -13.46 -32.59
CA PRO A 171 -36.76 -14.35 -32.23
C PRO A 171 -36.94 -15.48 -33.27
N GLN A 172 -36.94 -16.73 -32.78
CA GLN A 172 -37.25 -17.94 -33.54
C GLN A 172 -38.63 -17.84 -34.20
N LYS A 173 -38.66 -18.14 -35.50
CA LYS A 173 -39.87 -18.26 -36.32
C LYS A 173 -40.52 -19.61 -36.03
N THR A 174 -41.69 -19.61 -35.40
CA THR A 174 -42.52 -20.80 -35.16
C THR A 174 -43.15 -21.25 -36.48
N GLU A 175 -42.75 -22.41 -36.98
CA GLU A 175 -43.33 -23.04 -38.18
C GLU A 175 -44.41 -24.03 -37.74
N THR A 176 -45.68 -23.63 -37.87
CA THR A 176 -46.84 -24.48 -37.56
C THR A 176 -47.17 -25.36 -38.77
N SER A 177 -46.98 -26.66 -38.63
CA SER A 177 -47.37 -27.68 -39.62
C SER A 177 -48.87 -27.95 -39.57
N PRO A 178 -49.60 -28.00 -40.70
CA PRO A 178 -51.00 -28.43 -40.73
C PRO A 178 -51.09 -29.95 -40.81
N ILE A 179 -51.77 -30.57 -39.83
CA ILE A 179 -52.23 -31.95 -39.93
C ILE A 179 -53.66 -31.93 -40.49
N VAL A 180 -53.81 -32.76 -41.51
CA VAL A 180 -55.01 -33.18 -42.26
C VAL A 180 -56.20 -33.53 -41.37
#